data_AF-A0A6P7GSW3-F1
#
_entry.id   AF-A0A6P7GSW3-F1
#
_cell.length_a   1.000
_cell.length_b   1.000
_cell.length_c   1.000
_cell.angle_alpha   90.00
_cell.angle_beta   90.00
_cell.angle_gamma   90.00
#
_symmetry.space_group_name_H-M   'P 1'
#
loop_
_entity.id
_entity.type
_entity.pdbx_description
1 polymer ?
#
loop_
_entity_poly.entity_id
_entity_poly.type
_entity_poly.pdbx_seq_one_letter_code
_entity_poly.pdbx_strand_id
1 'polypeptide(L)'
;PEEVKVIIVGQDPNDAGATGLAFSKDVGAGIYQSTAIILEEVRNDIGENNLRPFPRDYGNLDYWAKQGVLLLNLALTKPTNKDESHANLGWDEIVGELIKRLQQINKNIIIMFWGLLARELSEYVELYDQNQPLFAGLPTMNN
;
A
#
# COMPACT_ATOMS: atom_id res chain seq x y z
N PRO A 1 4.78 14.79 6.94
CA PRO A 1 5.64 13.66 6.50
C PRO A 1 6.31 12.91 7.68
N GLU A 2 6.57 13.65 8.75
CA GLU A 2 7.16 13.26 10.03
C GLU A 2 6.30 12.24 10.78
N GLU A 3 5.00 12.21 10.51
CA GLU A 3 4.05 11.28 11.14
C GLU A 3 4.02 9.90 10.47
N VAL A 4 4.73 9.71 9.35
CA VAL A 4 4.79 8.41 8.65
C VAL A 4 5.57 7.41 9.50
N LYS A 5 4.94 6.26 9.73
CA LYS A 5 5.47 5.14 10.52
C LYS A 5 5.59 3.87 9.69
N VAL A 6 4.67 3.69 8.74
CA VAL A 6 4.61 2.51 7.87
C VAL A 6 4.41 2.98 6.44
N ILE A 7 5.15 2.41 5.50
CA ILE A 7 4.92 2.55 4.06
C ILE A 7 4.46 1.19 3.55
N ILE A 8 3.30 1.15 2.89
CA ILE A 8 2.80 -0.04 2.18
C ILE A 8 2.77 0.31 0.70
N VAL A 9 3.55 -0.42 -0.08
CA VAL A 9 3.63 -0.26 -1.53
C VAL A 9 2.84 -1.38 -2.19
N GLY A 10 1.77 -0.97 -2.87
CA GLY A 10 0.96 -1.84 -3.73
C GLY A 10 1.39 -1.80 -5.20
N GLN A 11 0.73 -2.62 -6.00
CA GLN A 11 0.80 -2.52 -7.46
C GLN A 11 -0.06 -1.36 -8.00
N ASP A 12 -0.11 -1.24 -9.32
CA ASP A 12 -0.89 -0.23 -10.02
C ASP A 12 -2.39 -0.24 -9.64
N PRO A 13 -3.07 0.93 -9.70
CA PRO A 13 -4.50 1.02 -9.42
C PRO A 13 -5.29 0.12 -10.38
N ASN A 14 -6.04 -0.86 -9.87
CA ASN A 14 -6.68 -1.82 -10.76
C ASN A 14 -7.95 -1.32 -11.47
N ASP A 15 -8.61 -0.23 -11.05
CA ASP A 15 -9.87 0.20 -11.70
C ASP A 15 -10.24 1.68 -11.47
N ALA A 16 -11.24 2.14 -12.24
CA ALA A 16 -11.93 3.41 -12.02
C ALA A 16 -12.52 3.48 -10.60
N GLY A 17 -12.20 4.53 -9.84
CA GLY A 17 -12.59 4.70 -8.43
C GLY A 17 -11.42 4.71 -7.43
N ALA A 18 -10.19 4.85 -7.90
CA ALA A 18 -9.03 5.07 -7.04
C ALA A 18 -9.14 6.40 -6.30
N THR A 19 -8.88 6.38 -5.00
CA THR A 19 -8.90 7.55 -4.11
C THR A 19 -7.55 8.27 -3.99
N GLY A 20 -6.55 7.82 -4.76
CA GLY A 20 -5.15 8.23 -4.62
C GLY A 20 -4.38 7.45 -3.56
N LEU A 21 -5.06 6.70 -2.69
CA LEU A 21 -4.45 5.76 -1.74
C LEU A 21 -4.46 4.34 -2.32
N ALA A 22 -3.34 3.63 -2.25
CA ALA A 22 -3.30 2.22 -2.63
C ALA A 22 -4.30 1.40 -1.80
N PHE A 23 -4.95 0.43 -2.46
CA PHE A 23 -5.98 -0.46 -1.86
C PHE A 23 -7.25 0.24 -1.32
N SER A 24 -7.40 1.56 -1.43
CA SER A 24 -8.54 2.27 -0.86
C SER A 24 -9.56 2.68 -1.92
N LYS A 25 -10.84 2.46 -1.62
CA LYS A 25 -12.00 2.99 -2.34
C LYS A 25 -12.73 4.06 -1.54
N ASP A 26 -13.50 4.90 -2.22
CA ASP A 26 -14.41 5.83 -1.58
C ASP A 26 -15.51 5.10 -0.79
N VAL A 27 -16.02 5.77 0.23
CA VAL A 27 -17.13 5.25 1.04
C VAL A 27 -18.34 4.98 0.13
N GLY A 28 -18.85 3.75 0.17
CA GLY A 28 -19.98 3.31 -0.65
C GLY A 28 -19.60 2.80 -2.05
N ALA A 29 -18.33 2.88 -2.47
CA ALA A 29 -17.84 2.33 -3.75
C ALA A 29 -17.47 0.82 -3.66
N GLY A 30 -17.81 0.17 -2.55
CA GLY A 30 -17.49 -1.22 -2.25
C GLY A 30 -16.03 -1.40 -1.82
N ILE A 31 -15.48 -2.58 -2.06
CA ILE A 31 -14.13 -2.99 -1.66
C ILE A 31 -13.40 -3.64 -2.83
N TYR A 32 -12.06 -3.49 -2.92
CA TYR A 32 -11.27 -4.32 -3.82
C TYR A 32 -11.09 -5.71 -3.23
N GLN A 33 -11.02 -6.74 -4.07
CA GLN A 33 -10.77 -8.11 -3.62
C GLN A 33 -9.48 -8.23 -2.79
N SER A 34 -8.41 -7.56 -3.23
CA SER A 34 -7.15 -7.46 -2.49
C SER A 34 -7.34 -6.85 -1.10
N THR A 35 -8.07 -5.74 -0.99
CA THR A 35 -8.38 -5.09 0.29
C THR A 35 -9.18 -6.00 1.22
N ALA A 36 -10.15 -6.75 0.68
CA ALA A 36 -10.93 -7.70 1.46
C ALA A 36 -10.04 -8.80 2.07
N ILE A 37 -9.10 -9.33 1.28
CA ILE A 37 -8.11 -10.31 1.75
C ILE A 37 -7.20 -9.71 2.82
N ILE A 38 -6.64 -8.51 2.58
CA ILE A 38 -5.80 -7.81 3.56
C ILE A 38 -6.53 -7.64 4.90
N LEU A 39 -7.78 -7.19 4.88
CA LEU A 39 -8.55 -6.97 6.10
C LEU A 39 -8.91 -8.28 6.81
N GLU A 40 -9.08 -9.38 6.08
CA GLU A 40 -9.29 -10.70 6.67
C GLU A 40 -8.02 -11.26 7.32
N GLU A 41 -6.86 -11.11 6.67
CA GLU A 41 -5.57 -11.49 7.26
C GLU A 41 -5.29 -10.69 8.55
N VAL A 42 -5.58 -9.39 8.54
CA VAL A 42 -5.49 -8.58 9.76
C VAL A 42 -6.43 -9.13 10.84
N ARG A 43 -7.69 -9.47 10.53
CA ARG A 43 -8.61 -10.08 11.50
C ARG A 43 -8.08 -11.37 12.10
N ASN A 44 -7.51 -12.23 11.26
CA ASN A 44 -6.97 -13.52 11.70
C ASN A 44 -5.74 -13.36 12.59
N ASP A 45 -4.87 -12.39 12.28
CA ASP A 45 -3.60 -12.20 13.00
C ASP A 45 -3.80 -11.52 14.36
N ILE A 46 -4.55 -10.40 14.39
CA ILE A 46 -4.72 -9.64 15.64
C ILE A 46 -5.95 -10.05 16.45
N GLY A 47 -6.89 -10.80 15.86
CA GLY A 47 -8.11 -11.26 16.49
C GLY A 47 -9.22 -10.21 16.53
N GLU A 48 -10.48 -10.66 16.37
CA GLU A 48 -11.65 -9.78 16.18
C GLU A 48 -11.91 -8.84 17.37
N ASN A 49 -11.57 -9.26 18.60
CA ASN A 49 -11.75 -8.45 19.81
C ASN A 49 -10.75 -7.28 19.92
N ASN A 50 -9.61 -7.36 19.24
CA ASN A 50 -8.59 -6.32 19.24
C ASN A 50 -8.75 -5.35 18.06
N LEU A 51 -9.68 -5.66 17.15
CA LEU A 51 -9.99 -4.82 16.01
C LEU A 51 -11.08 -3.81 16.34
N ARG A 52 -10.90 -2.60 15.80
CA ARG A 52 -12.01 -1.67 15.68
C ARG A 52 -13.10 -2.33 14.81
N PRO A 53 -14.39 -2.25 15.18
CA PRO A 53 -15.46 -2.72 14.30
C PRO A 53 -15.51 -1.90 13.00
N PHE A 54 -15.54 -2.59 11.85
CA PHE A 54 -15.80 -2.00 10.54
C PHE A 54 -16.64 -2.96 9.69
N PRO A 55 -17.52 -2.46 8.80
CA PRO A 55 -18.29 -3.30 7.89
C PRO A 55 -17.39 -4.22 7.04
N ARG A 56 -17.85 -5.42 6.70
CA ARG A 56 -17.04 -6.36 5.89
C ARG A 56 -16.73 -5.84 4.48
N ASP A 57 -17.58 -4.96 3.97
CA ASP A 57 -17.46 -4.29 2.67
C ASP A 57 -16.75 -2.92 2.76
N TYR A 58 -16.13 -2.60 3.92
CA TYR A 58 -15.44 -1.35 4.13
C TYR A 58 -14.12 -1.28 3.36
N GLY A 59 -14.14 -0.63 2.19
CA GLY A 59 -12.97 -0.49 1.32
C GLY A 59 -12.15 0.80 1.51
N ASN A 60 -12.53 1.67 2.45
CA ASN A 60 -11.84 2.95 2.66
C ASN A 60 -10.73 2.82 3.72
N LEU A 61 -9.49 3.15 3.38
CA LEU A 61 -8.34 3.01 4.29
C LEU A 61 -7.86 4.34 4.90
N ASP A 62 -8.68 5.41 4.88
CA ASP A 62 -8.31 6.73 5.41
C ASP A 62 -7.92 6.68 6.89
N TYR A 63 -8.50 5.74 7.64
CA TYR A 63 -8.17 5.57 9.05
C TYR A 63 -6.72 5.14 9.26
N TRP A 64 -6.19 4.24 8.41
CA TRP A 64 -4.78 3.85 8.44
C TRP A 64 -3.89 5.04 8.06
N ALA A 65 -4.28 5.78 7.02
CA ALA A 65 -3.56 6.98 6.59
C ALA A 65 -3.43 8.01 7.73
N LYS A 66 -4.51 8.27 8.47
CA LYS A 66 -4.53 9.17 9.64
C LYS A 66 -3.65 8.70 10.81
N GLN A 67 -3.23 7.43 10.83
CA GLN A 67 -2.37 6.88 11.88
C GLN A 67 -0.88 6.82 11.50
N GLY A 68 -0.54 7.27 10.28
CA GLY A 68 0.82 7.28 9.76
C GLY A 68 1.15 6.12 8.82
N VAL A 69 0.14 5.44 8.25
CA VAL A 69 0.32 4.43 7.21
C VAL A 69 0.24 5.08 5.84
N LEU A 70 1.36 5.19 5.14
CA LEU A 70 1.42 5.71 3.80
C LEU A 70 1.15 4.60 2.77
N LEU A 71 0.02 4.68 2.08
CA LEU A 71 -0.45 3.69 1.09
C LEU A 71 -0.08 4.17 -0.34
N LEU A 72 1.02 3.67 -0.89
CA LEU A 72 1.56 4.11 -2.20
C LEU A 72 1.25 3.11 -3.31
N ASN A 73 0.84 3.62 -4.46
CA ASN A 73 0.83 2.87 -5.72
C ASN A 73 2.19 3.03 -6.40
N LEU A 74 2.62 2.00 -7.14
CA LEU A 74 3.82 2.07 -7.98
C LEU A 74 3.69 3.15 -9.06
N ALA A 75 2.56 3.20 -9.77
CA ALA A 75 2.16 4.34 -10.61
C ALA A 75 1.09 5.20 -9.93
N LEU A 76 1.29 6.52 -9.88
CA LEU A 76 0.33 7.46 -9.28
C LEU A 76 -0.79 7.89 -10.21
N THR A 77 -0.77 7.45 -11.46
CA THR A 77 -1.80 7.72 -12.46
C THR A 77 -2.09 6.47 -13.27
N LYS A 78 -3.28 6.38 -13.86
CA LYS A 78 -3.68 5.32 -14.77
C LYS A 78 -4.43 5.92 -15.97
N PRO A 79 -4.19 5.46 -17.20
CA PRO A 79 -4.99 5.83 -18.36
C PRO A 79 -6.47 5.48 -18.17
N THR A 80 -7.35 6.26 -18.77
CA THR A 80 -8.79 5.95 -18.81
C THR A 80 -9.09 4.71 -19.66
N ASN A 81 -8.19 4.35 -20.59
CA ASN A 81 -8.23 3.10 -21.36
C ASN A 81 -7.42 1.99 -20.66
N LYS A 82 -8.01 0.80 -20.57
CA LYS A 82 -7.55 -0.27 -19.65
C LYS A 82 -6.22 -0.95 -20.03
N ASP A 83 -5.72 -0.75 -21.24
CA ASP A 83 -4.61 -1.55 -21.78
C ASP A 83 -3.22 -0.91 -21.64
N GLU A 84 -3.15 0.37 -21.26
CA GLU A 84 -1.87 1.06 -21.06
C GLU A 84 -1.62 1.25 -19.55
N SER A 85 -0.44 0.86 -19.08
CA SER A 85 0.04 1.21 -17.73
C SER A 85 0.94 2.44 -17.80
N HIS A 86 0.80 3.34 -16.84
CA HIS A 86 1.73 4.45 -16.64
C HIS A 86 2.96 4.07 -15.82
N ALA A 87 3.12 2.81 -15.37
CA ALA A 87 4.26 2.38 -14.56
C ALA A 87 5.61 2.73 -15.21
N ASN A 88 5.71 2.65 -16.53
CA ASN A 88 6.94 2.94 -17.28
C ASN A 88 7.17 4.45 -17.57
N LEU A 89 6.44 5.36 -16.91
CA LEU A 89 6.61 6.82 -17.08
C LEU A 89 7.58 7.44 -16.07
N GLY A 90 8.39 6.63 -15.37
CA GLY A 90 9.31 7.11 -14.33
C GLY A 90 8.65 7.31 -12.96
N TRP A 91 7.47 6.71 -12.73
CA TRP A 91 6.83 6.79 -11.40
C TRP A 91 7.61 6.01 -10.35
N ASP A 92 8.27 4.92 -10.76
CA ASP A 92 9.18 4.14 -9.93
C ASP A 92 10.31 5.00 -9.35
N GLU A 93 10.97 5.83 -10.16
CA GLU A 93 12.00 6.76 -9.69
C GLU A 93 11.44 7.75 -8.66
N ILE A 94 10.26 8.32 -8.93
CA ILE A 94 9.60 9.28 -8.03
C ILE A 94 9.23 8.64 -6.70
N VAL A 95 8.59 7.46 -6.74
CA VAL A 95 8.17 6.73 -5.54
C VAL A 95 9.40 6.24 -4.76
N GLY A 96 10.43 5.77 -5.45
CA GLY A 96 11.70 5.39 -4.87
C GLY A 96 12.39 6.53 -4.13
N GLU A 97 12.51 7.71 -4.75
CA GLU A 97 13.08 8.89 -4.10
C GLU A 97 12.22 9.41 -2.93
N LEU A 98 10.90 9.29 -3.02
CA LEU A 98 10.01 9.56 -1.89
C LEU A 98 10.32 8.65 -0.70
N ILE A 99 10.50 7.34 -0.94
CA ILE A 99 10.87 6.35 0.08
C ILE A 99 12.21 6.72 0.72
N LYS A 100 13.25 7.04 -0.07
CA LYS A 100 14.55 7.51 0.44
C LYS A 100 14.39 8.74 1.32
N ARG A 101 13.64 9.75 0.85
CA ARG A 101 13.46 11.00 1.59
C ARG A 101 12.74 10.80 2.91
N LEU A 102 11.74 9.92 2.96
CA LEU A 102 11.01 9.61 4.19
C LEU A 102 11.91 8.89 5.21
N GLN A 103 12.75 7.96 4.76
CA GLN A 103 13.71 7.28 5.64
C GLN A 103 14.73 8.24 6.27
N GLN A 104 15.13 9.30 5.54
CA GLN A 104 16.01 10.35 6.09
C GLN A 104 15.33 11.15 7.21
N ILE A 105 14.01 11.32 7.14
CA ILE A 105 13.21 12.03 8.16
C ILE A 105 12.96 11.12 9.36
N ASN A 106 12.60 9.86 9.11
CA ASN A 106 12.34 8.87 10.14
C ASN A 106 12.99 7.52 9.77
N LYS A 107 14.10 7.20 10.44
CA LYS A 107 14.86 5.96 10.22
C LYS A 107 14.13 4.71 10.72
N ASN A 108 13.08 4.86 11.51
CA ASN A 108 12.31 3.77 12.09
C ASN A 108 11.04 3.43 11.28
N ILE A 109 10.92 3.91 10.04
CA ILE A 109 9.80 3.56 9.16
C ILE A 109 9.85 2.07 8.79
N ILE A 110 8.73 1.39 8.98
CA ILE A 110 8.53 0.02 8.48
C ILE A 110 8.07 0.10 7.02
N ILE A 111 8.67 -0.69 6.14
CA ILE A 111 8.34 -0.70 4.70
C ILE A 111 7.85 -2.09 4.33
N MET A 112 6.69 -2.16 3.69
CA MET A 112 6.06 -3.39 3.20
C MET A 112 5.87 -3.32 1.70
N PHE A 113 6.39 -4.30 0.98
CA PHE A 113 6.19 -4.46 -0.47
C PHE A 113 5.27 -5.66 -0.74
N TRP A 114 4.14 -5.40 -1.42
CA TRP A 114 3.18 -6.44 -1.77
C TRP A 114 3.18 -6.71 -3.28
N GLY A 115 3.70 -7.88 -3.66
CA GLY A 115 3.83 -8.31 -5.05
C GLY A 115 5.20 -8.06 -5.68
N LEU A 116 5.43 -8.70 -6.83
CA LEU A 116 6.73 -8.71 -7.51
C LEU A 116 7.17 -7.32 -7.99
N LEU A 117 6.28 -6.55 -8.62
CA LEU A 117 6.59 -5.20 -9.10
C LEU A 117 6.94 -4.25 -7.95
N ALA A 118 6.17 -4.29 -6.85
CA ALA A 118 6.45 -3.46 -5.67
C ALA A 118 7.84 -3.77 -5.08
N ARG A 119 8.28 -5.03 -5.14
CA ARG A 119 9.60 -5.46 -4.64
C ARG A 119 10.76 -4.82 -5.41
N GLU A 120 10.58 -4.39 -6.65
CA GLU A 120 11.65 -3.72 -7.43
C GLU A 120 12.09 -2.42 -6.73
N LEU A 121 11.16 -1.71 -6.08
CA LEU A 121 11.46 -0.52 -5.29
C LEU A 121 12.27 -0.78 -4.01
N SER A 122 12.54 -2.03 -3.64
CA SER A 122 13.38 -2.35 -2.48
C SER A 122 14.83 -1.87 -2.64
N GLU A 123 15.29 -1.59 -3.85
CA GLU A 123 16.61 -0.97 -4.09
C GLU A 123 16.73 0.46 -3.53
N TYR A 124 15.61 1.13 -3.28
CA TYR A 124 15.55 2.47 -2.67
C TYR A 124 15.52 2.43 -1.14
N VAL A 125 15.49 1.24 -0.53
CA VAL A 125 15.46 1.08 0.93
C VAL A 125 16.86 1.14 1.50
N GLU A 126 17.06 2.08 2.41
CA GLU A 126 18.28 2.19 3.20
C GLU A 126 18.09 1.38 4.49
N LEU A 127 18.96 0.40 4.72
CA LEU A 127 18.87 -0.43 5.91
C LEU A 127 19.42 0.34 7.12
N TYR A 128 18.53 0.63 8.06
CA TYR A 128 18.87 1.22 9.36
C TYR A 128 18.63 0.19 10.46
N ASP A 129 19.69 -0.19 11.18
CA ASP A 129 19.62 -1.12 12.31
C ASP A 129 18.85 -2.42 11.99
N GLN A 130 17.84 -2.81 12.77
CA GLN A 130 17.01 -4.01 12.53
C GLN A 130 15.80 -3.78 11.61
N ASN A 131 15.60 -2.58 11.06
CA ASN A 131 14.45 -2.28 10.20
C ASN A 131 14.67 -2.85 8.79
N GLN A 132 14.35 -4.14 8.62
CA GLN A 132 14.35 -4.80 7.32
C GLN A 132 13.00 -4.62 6.62
N PRO A 133 12.98 -4.42 5.29
CA PRO A 133 11.75 -4.38 4.54
C PRO A 133 11.03 -5.73 4.60
N LEU A 134 9.70 -5.68 4.73
CA LEU A 134 8.84 -6.85 4.72
C LEU A 134 8.32 -7.10 3.30
N PHE A 135 8.32 -8.36 2.89
CA PHE A 135 7.85 -8.77 1.58
C PHE A 135 6.70 -9.75 1.73
N ALA A 136 5.62 -9.52 0.97
CA ALA A 136 4.55 -10.50 0.82
C ALA A 136 4.20 -10.69 -0.66
N GLY A 137 3.60 -11.85 -0.95
CA GLY A 137 2.94 -12.06 -2.24
C GLY A 137 1.78 -11.09 -2.43
N LEU A 138 1.22 -11.04 -3.63
CA LEU A 138 -0.01 -10.28 -3.83
C LEU A 138 -1.13 -10.90 -2.98
N PRO A 139 -2.00 -10.08 -2.38
CA PRO A 139 -3.23 -10.55 -1.77
C PRO A 139 -4.22 -10.93 -2.87
N THR A 140 -3.99 -12.09 -3.45
CA THR A 140 -4.85 -12.78 -4.41
C THR A 140 -5.47 -14.00 -3.74
N MET A 141 -6.67 -14.40 -4.16
CA MET A 141 -7.20 -15.71 -3.76
C MET A 141 -6.22 -16.77 -4.27
N ASN A 142 -5.53 -17.46 -3.37
CA ASN A 142 -4.81 -18.67 -3.74
C ASN A 142 -5.84 -19.78 -3.96
N ASN A 143 -5.74 -20.47 -5.09
CA ASN A 143 -6.17 -21.88 -5.18
C ASN A 143 -5.13 -22.76 -4.50
#